data_AF-A0AAN5BS36-F1
#
_entry.id   AF-A0AAN5BS36-F1
#
_cell.length_a   1.000
_cell.length_b   1.000
_cell.length_c   1.000
_cell.angle_alpha   90.00
_cell.angle_beta   90.00
_cell.angle_gamma   90.00
#
_symmetry.space_group_name_H-M   'P 1'
#
loop_
_entity.id
_entity.type
_entity.pdbx_description
1 polymer ?
#
loop_
_entity_poly.entity_id
_entity_poly.type
_entity_poly.pdbx_seq_one_letter_code
_entity_poly.pdbx_strand_id
1 'polypeptide(L)'
;MWTKRVVKSIRPLGFKLSPSAVASRKVATKRRGGYWGILPSTTILSYVSRTGIVDLVEVSLDDEEIPVQVPVLGSILKAGTPMGIKHSAIPKRQTLSQSAPIVVVAGTASNTGKTTTVRNIIQHPKSGGLRVAGAKSSGVALLNELRCLSATGAELVLGFADGWLPTTCGNLNEIVEVSLGILHELNKMDS
;
A
#
# COMPACT_ATOMS: atom_id res chain seq x y z
N MET A 1 -28.20 30.85 -14.28
CA MET A 1 -28.26 30.38 -15.68
C MET A 1 -26.95 30.73 -16.38
N TRP A 2 -25.96 29.84 -16.38
CA TRP A 2 -24.84 29.82 -17.35
C TRP A 2 -24.29 28.39 -17.36
N THR A 3 -24.53 27.69 -18.46
CA THR A 3 -23.99 26.37 -18.80
C THR A 3 -22.59 26.51 -19.38
N LYS A 4 -21.67 25.58 -19.11
CA LYS A 4 -20.63 25.19 -20.08
C LYS A 4 -20.16 23.75 -19.84
N ARG A 5 -20.54 22.88 -20.78
CA ARG A 5 -19.94 21.56 -21.05
C ARG A 5 -18.50 21.76 -21.51
N VAL A 6 -17.58 20.94 -21.00
CA VAL A 6 -16.39 20.51 -21.73
C VAL A 6 -16.23 19.01 -21.51
N VAL A 7 -16.76 18.21 -22.43
CA VAL A 7 -16.41 16.80 -22.58
C VAL A 7 -15.31 16.75 -23.63
N LYS A 8 -14.07 16.50 -23.21
CA LYS A 8 -12.97 16.24 -24.14
C LYS A 8 -12.91 14.74 -24.42
N SER A 9 -13.30 14.38 -25.64
CA SER A 9 -13.15 13.05 -26.22
C SER A 9 -11.66 12.66 -26.23
N ILE A 10 -11.33 11.56 -25.54
CA ILE A 10 -10.09 10.82 -25.71
C ILE A 10 -10.46 9.59 -26.54
N ARG A 11 -9.81 9.41 -27.70
CA ARG A 11 -9.99 8.25 -28.57
C ARG A 11 -9.66 6.96 -27.80
N PRO A 12 -10.42 5.86 -27.97
CA PRO A 12 -10.16 4.64 -27.23
C PRO A 12 -8.91 3.94 -27.80
N LEU A 13 -7.82 3.94 -27.04
CA LEU A 13 -6.90 2.80 -27.07
C LEU A 13 -7.70 1.59 -26.59
N GLY A 14 -7.75 0.54 -27.41
CA GLY A 14 -8.69 -0.58 -27.30
C GLY A 14 -8.59 -1.39 -26.01
N PHE A 15 -9.20 -0.89 -24.93
CA PHE A 15 -9.43 -1.63 -23.69
C PHE A 15 -10.89 -2.09 -23.65
N LYS A 16 -11.10 -3.39 -23.76
CA LYS A 16 -12.40 -4.03 -23.50
C LYS A 16 -12.60 -4.21 -22.00
N LEU A 17 -13.74 -3.78 -21.47
CA LEU A 17 -14.23 -4.11 -20.14
C LEU A 17 -15.00 -5.45 -20.24
N SER A 18 -14.75 -6.41 -19.35
CA SER A 18 -15.50 -7.67 -19.28
C SER A 18 -16.06 -7.92 -17.87
N PRO A 19 -17.33 -8.30 -17.71
CA PRO A 19 -17.89 -8.68 -16.42
C PRO A 19 -17.80 -10.20 -16.21
N SER A 20 -16.99 -10.68 -15.26
CA SER A 20 -17.13 -12.08 -14.79
C SER A 20 -16.43 -12.42 -13.47
N ALA A 21 -17.25 -13.06 -12.61
CA ALA A 21 -17.02 -14.10 -11.60
C ALA A 21 -16.39 -13.78 -10.22
N VAL A 22 -17.11 -14.29 -9.20
CA VAL A 22 -17.01 -14.12 -7.75
C VAL A 22 -16.22 -15.26 -7.10
N ALA A 23 -15.44 -14.95 -6.06
CA ALA A 23 -15.09 -15.89 -5.01
C ALA A 23 -15.05 -15.17 -3.65
N SER A 24 -16.06 -15.39 -2.83
CA SER A 24 -16.22 -14.81 -1.49
C SER A 24 -15.63 -15.73 -0.44
N ARG A 25 -14.94 -15.18 0.57
CA ARG A 25 -14.72 -15.87 1.85
C ARG A 25 -14.84 -14.88 3.01
N LYS A 26 -15.79 -15.19 3.91
CA LYS A 26 -16.27 -14.39 5.03
C LYS A 26 -15.32 -14.33 6.25
N VAL A 27 -15.60 -13.35 7.11
CA VAL A 27 -15.67 -13.36 8.60
C VAL A 27 -14.67 -12.49 9.38
N ALA A 28 -15.32 -11.71 10.26
CA ALA A 28 -14.94 -11.15 11.57
C ALA A 28 -14.31 -9.75 11.60
N THR A 29 -14.90 -8.92 12.48
CA THR A 29 -14.49 -7.62 13.01
C THR A 29 -12.98 -7.57 13.31
N LYS A 30 -12.20 -7.36 12.26
CA LYS A 30 -10.76 -7.12 12.28
C LYS A 30 -10.50 -6.47 10.94
N ARG A 31 -10.14 -5.18 10.95
CA ARG A 31 -9.88 -4.39 9.73
C ARG A 31 -8.92 -5.15 8.81
N ARG A 32 -9.47 -5.91 7.87
CA ARG A 32 -8.75 -6.56 6.78
C ARG A 32 -8.93 -5.64 5.59
N GLY A 33 -8.08 -4.63 5.54
CA GLY A 33 -7.82 -3.91 4.30
C GLY A 33 -7.46 -4.96 3.25
N GLY A 34 -8.16 -5.07 2.14
CA GLY A 34 -7.85 -6.00 1.06
C GLY A 34 -7.65 -5.26 -0.26
N TYR A 35 -6.53 -5.47 -0.94
CA TYR A 35 -6.44 -5.13 -2.36
C TYR A 35 -7.21 -6.21 -3.13
N TRP A 36 -8.37 -5.84 -3.67
CA TRP A 36 -9.29 -6.78 -4.31
C TRP A 36 -8.76 -7.30 -5.66
N GLY A 37 -9.22 -8.50 -6.04
CA GLY A 37 -9.04 -9.04 -7.39
C GLY A 37 -9.94 -8.34 -8.41
N ILE A 38 -10.52 -9.09 -9.33
CA ILE A 38 -11.54 -8.55 -10.24
C ILE A 38 -12.76 -8.16 -9.42
N LEU A 39 -13.12 -6.88 -9.43
CA LEU A 39 -14.40 -6.43 -8.91
C LEU A 39 -15.33 -6.17 -10.10
N PRO A 40 -16.59 -6.64 -10.05
CA PRO A 40 -17.62 -6.22 -10.99
C PRO A 40 -17.69 -4.70 -11.09
N SER A 41 -18.01 -4.17 -12.28
CA SER A 41 -18.28 -2.75 -12.47
C SER A 41 -19.53 -2.24 -11.74
N THR A 42 -20.28 -3.14 -11.11
CA THR A 42 -21.44 -2.84 -10.26
C THR A 42 -21.08 -2.78 -8.77
N THR A 43 -19.83 -3.09 -8.41
CA THR A 43 -19.39 -3.06 -7.01
C THR A 43 -19.28 -1.62 -6.53
N ILE A 44 -19.86 -1.35 -5.36
CA ILE A 44 -19.68 -0.10 -4.63
C ILE A 44 -18.78 -0.42 -3.44
N LEU A 45 -17.67 0.32 -3.33
CA LEU A 45 -16.79 0.27 -2.18
C LEU A 45 -16.99 1.51 -1.30
N SER A 46 -16.37 1.51 -0.14
CA SER A 46 -16.37 2.63 0.79
C SER A 46 -14.96 3.20 0.94
N TYR A 47 -14.84 4.52 1.03
CA TYR A 47 -13.60 5.18 1.40
C TYR A 47 -13.40 5.07 2.92
N VAL A 48 -12.50 4.17 3.35
CA VAL A 48 -12.43 3.73 4.76
C VAL A 48 -11.35 4.43 5.58
N SER A 49 -10.44 5.17 4.95
CA SER A 49 -9.38 5.87 5.69
C SER A 49 -8.85 7.10 4.95
N ARG A 50 -8.38 8.09 5.72
CA ARG A 50 -7.63 9.24 5.20
C ARG A 50 -6.31 8.86 4.51
N THR A 51 -5.90 7.59 4.61
CA THR A 51 -4.70 7.05 3.97
C THR A 51 -4.95 6.63 2.53
N GLY A 52 -6.18 6.79 2.02
CA GLY A 52 -6.56 6.43 0.66
C GLY A 52 -6.98 4.97 0.49
N ILE A 53 -7.31 4.25 1.57
CA ILE A 53 -7.84 2.89 1.45
C ILE A 53 -9.32 2.99 1.05
N VAL A 54 -9.67 2.23 0.03
CA VAL A 54 -11.04 2.01 -0.43
C VAL A 54 -11.33 0.51 -0.28
N ASP A 55 -12.38 0.17 0.44
CA ASP A 55 -12.68 -1.22 0.81
C ASP A 55 -14.18 -1.47 1.01
N LEU A 56 -14.58 -2.74 1.03
CA LEU A 56 -15.92 -3.15 1.43
C LEU A 56 -16.09 -2.94 2.94
N VAL A 57 -17.11 -2.18 3.31
CA VAL A 57 -17.53 -2.02 4.71
C VAL A 57 -18.76 -2.87 4.93
N GLU A 58 -18.59 -4.00 5.64
CA GLU A 58 -19.70 -4.89 5.96
C GLU A 58 -20.49 -4.44 7.22
N VAL A 59 -19.85 -3.68 8.13
CA VAL A 59 -20.47 -3.17 9.37
C VAL A 59 -19.85 -1.81 9.72
N SER A 60 -20.69 -0.79 9.93
CA SER A 60 -20.29 0.46 10.63
C SER A 60 -20.66 0.31 12.10
N LEU A 61 -19.71 0.58 13.00
CA LEU A 61 -19.95 0.54 14.45
C LEU A 61 -20.35 1.91 15.01
N ASP A 62 -20.18 2.97 14.21
CA ASP A 62 -20.58 4.33 14.54
C ASP A 62 -21.68 4.74 13.55
N ASP A 63 -22.88 5.05 14.07
CA ASP A 63 -24.07 5.44 13.28
C ASP A 63 -23.97 6.86 12.68
N GLU A 64 -22.90 7.61 12.95
CA GLU A 64 -22.87 9.06 12.65
C GLU A 64 -22.28 9.45 11.28
N GLU A 65 -21.53 8.59 10.59
CA GLU A 65 -21.03 8.93 9.23
C GLU A 65 -20.95 7.70 8.33
N ILE A 66 -21.82 7.66 7.31
CA ILE A 66 -21.71 6.68 6.23
C ILE A 66 -20.44 7.02 5.43
N PRO A 67 -19.45 6.11 5.32
CA PRO A 67 -18.25 6.36 4.53
C PRO A 67 -18.59 6.68 3.08
N VAL A 68 -17.85 7.62 2.48
CA VAL A 68 -18.06 8.01 1.08
C VAL A 68 -18.03 6.78 0.18
N GLN A 69 -19.11 6.58 -0.57
CA GLN A 69 -19.24 5.46 -1.50
C GLN A 69 -18.50 5.75 -2.80
N VAL A 70 -17.75 4.74 -3.27
CA VAL A 70 -16.90 4.80 -4.45
C VAL A 70 -17.31 3.68 -5.41
N PRO A 71 -17.99 3.99 -6.53
CA PRO A 71 -18.32 3.00 -7.55
C PRO A 71 -17.07 2.48 -8.25
N VAL A 72 -16.95 1.17 -8.39
CA VAL A 72 -15.87 0.55 -9.17
C VAL A 72 -16.22 0.65 -10.66
N LEU A 73 -15.40 1.36 -11.43
CA LEU A 73 -15.62 1.51 -12.88
C LEU A 73 -15.17 0.27 -13.67
N GLY A 74 -14.26 -0.53 -13.12
CA GLY A 74 -13.70 -1.72 -13.74
C GLY A 74 -12.28 -1.99 -13.25
N SER A 75 -11.60 -2.96 -13.88
CA SER A 75 -10.21 -3.32 -13.59
C SER A 75 -9.31 -3.08 -14.79
N ILE A 76 -8.03 -2.77 -14.54
CA ILE A 76 -7.02 -2.69 -15.61
C ILE A 76 -6.73 -4.11 -16.10
N LEU A 77 -6.67 -4.31 -17.42
CA LEU A 77 -6.33 -5.59 -18.04
C LEU A 77 -4.99 -5.51 -18.78
N LYS A 78 -4.20 -6.58 -18.72
CA LYS A 78 -3.01 -6.82 -19.55
C LYS A 78 -3.16 -8.15 -20.28
N ALA A 79 -3.15 -8.10 -21.61
CA ALA A 79 -3.40 -9.25 -22.48
C ALA A 79 -4.70 -10.02 -22.12
N GLY A 80 -5.77 -9.28 -21.80
CA GLY A 80 -7.07 -9.86 -21.39
C GLY A 80 -7.12 -10.34 -19.93
N THR A 81 -5.99 -10.35 -19.22
CA THR A 81 -5.92 -10.75 -17.81
C THR A 81 -5.94 -9.53 -16.90
N PRO A 82 -6.79 -9.50 -15.87
CA PRO A 82 -6.79 -8.41 -14.90
C PRO A 82 -5.46 -8.26 -14.17
N MET A 83 -5.04 -7.01 -14.01
CA MET A 83 -3.86 -6.65 -13.25
C MET A 83 -4.23 -6.22 -11.84
N GLY A 84 -3.54 -6.81 -10.87
CA GLY A 84 -3.50 -6.37 -9.48
C GLY A 84 -2.06 -6.18 -9.01
N ILE A 85 -1.88 -5.42 -7.93
CA ILE A 85 -0.56 -5.10 -7.38
C ILE A 85 0.18 -6.38 -6.93
N LYS A 86 -0.56 -7.44 -6.59
CA LYS A 86 -0.02 -8.77 -6.23
C LYS A 86 0.96 -9.37 -7.24
N HIS A 87 0.83 -9.03 -8.52
CA HIS A 87 1.67 -9.61 -9.57
C HIS A 87 3.12 -9.10 -9.53
N SER A 88 3.37 -8.00 -8.84
CA SER A 88 4.70 -7.41 -8.66
C SER A 88 5.11 -7.36 -7.19
N ALA A 89 4.46 -8.16 -6.34
CA ALA A 89 4.71 -8.15 -4.91
C ALA A 89 6.10 -8.69 -4.59
N ILE A 90 6.79 -8.04 -3.65
CA ILE A 90 8.06 -8.52 -3.13
C ILE A 90 7.84 -9.91 -2.51
N PRO A 91 8.63 -10.93 -2.90
CA PRO A 91 8.51 -12.26 -2.35
C PRO A 91 8.73 -12.30 -0.84
N LYS A 92 7.85 -13.00 -0.14
CA LYS A 92 7.99 -13.33 1.28
C LYS A 92 9.27 -14.14 1.53
N ARG A 93 9.89 -13.94 2.69
CA ARG A 93 11.09 -14.68 3.11
C ARG A 93 11.01 -15.10 4.56
N GLN A 94 11.58 -16.26 4.88
CA GLN A 94 11.64 -16.75 6.26
C GLN A 94 12.94 -16.39 6.97
N THR A 95 13.98 -16.02 6.20
CA THR A 95 15.29 -15.64 6.72
C THR A 95 15.82 -14.42 6.00
N LEU A 96 16.60 -13.61 6.72
CA LEU A 96 17.42 -12.55 6.16
C LEU A 96 18.88 -12.99 6.28
N SER A 97 19.58 -13.02 5.16
CA SER A 97 21.03 -13.27 5.10
C SER A 97 21.82 -12.03 5.57
N GLN A 98 23.07 -11.88 5.13
CA GLN A 98 23.83 -10.65 5.31
C GLN A 98 23.00 -9.42 4.89
N SER A 99 23.06 -8.39 5.73
CA SER A 99 22.32 -7.14 5.58
C SER A 99 23.23 -5.97 5.91
N ALA A 100 22.98 -4.81 5.29
CA ALA A 100 23.51 -3.55 5.80
C ALA A 100 23.05 -3.34 7.26
N PRO A 101 23.77 -2.53 8.06
CA PRO A 101 23.37 -2.22 9.43
C PRO A 101 21.92 -1.69 9.49
N ILE A 102 21.10 -2.33 10.33
CA ILE A 102 19.67 -1.99 10.46
C ILE A 102 19.46 -1.14 11.69
N VAL A 103 18.86 0.04 11.52
CA VAL A 103 18.39 0.90 12.62
C VAL A 103 16.86 0.87 12.65
N VAL A 104 16.29 0.38 13.75
CA VAL A 104 14.83 0.31 13.92
C VAL A 104 14.37 1.44 14.85
N VAL A 105 13.43 2.26 14.36
CA VAL A 105 12.74 3.28 15.17
C VAL A 105 11.32 2.80 15.47
N ALA A 106 11.09 2.34 16.69
CA ALA A 106 9.79 1.86 17.17
C ALA A 106 9.17 2.80 18.21
N GLY A 107 7.86 2.71 18.44
CA GLY A 107 7.17 3.53 19.43
C GLY A 107 5.66 3.29 19.45
N THR A 108 5.03 3.55 20.59
CA THR A 108 3.70 3.05 20.98
C THR A 108 2.51 3.69 20.27
N ALA A 109 2.60 4.94 19.82
CA ALA A 109 1.47 5.64 19.17
C ALA A 109 1.85 6.27 17.83
N SER A 110 0.95 6.27 16.86
CA SER A 110 1.15 7.01 15.60
C SER A 110 1.37 8.50 15.87
N ASN A 111 2.21 9.16 15.06
CA ASN A 111 2.53 10.59 15.16
C ASN A 111 3.38 11.06 16.38
N THR A 112 4.05 10.16 17.10
CA THR A 112 4.96 10.51 18.21
C THR A 112 6.36 10.96 17.77
N GLY A 113 6.50 11.51 16.57
CA GLY A 113 7.80 11.94 16.05
C GLY A 113 8.67 10.85 15.40
N LYS A 114 8.24 9.57 15.35
CA LYS A 114 9.01 8.47 14.70
C LYS A 114 9.50 8.83 13.29
N THR A 115 8.59 9.29 12.44
CA THR A 115 8.92 9.66 11.06
C THR A 115 9.88 10.85 11.02
N THR A 116 9.81 11.77 11.99
CA THR A 116 10.79 12.86 12.13
C THR A 116 12.14 12.34 12.57
N THR A 117 12.20 11.45 13.56
CA THR A 117 13.44 10.81 14.01
C THR A 117 14.13 10.06 12.88
N VAL A 118 13.39 9.26 12.11
CA VAL A 118 13.93 8.51 10.96
C VAL A 118 14.50 9.48 9.91
N ARG A 119 13.83 10.60 9.64
CA ARG A 119 14.34 11.60 8.70
C ARG A 119 15.69 12.19 9.15
N ASN A 120 15.83 12.54 10.42
CA ASN A 120 17.10 13.04 10.96
C ASN A 120 18.20 11.97 10.90
N ILE A 121 17.87 10.70 11.16
CA ILE A 121 18.79 9.58 11.03
C ILE A 121 19.25 9.41 9.58
N ILE A 122 18.39 9.57 8.58
CA ILE A 122 18.76 9.45 7.16
C ILE A 122 19.75 10.56 6.75
N GLN A 123 19.52 11.80 7.22
CA GLN A 123 20.32 12.96 6.81
C GLN A 123 21.81 12.83 7.18
N HIS A 124 22.12 12.29 8.36
CA HIS A 124 23.49 12.27 8.86
C HIS A 124 24.45 11.34 8.06
N PRO A 125 24.18 10.03 7.89
CA PRO A 125 24.97 9.16 7.01
C PRO A 125 25.01 9.66 5.57
N LYS A 126 23.90 10.24 5.08
CA LYS A 126 23.86 10.76 3.72
C LYS A 126 24.80 11.95 3.51
N SER A 127 24.92 12.82 4.52
CA SER A 127 25.91 13.91 4.51
C SER A 127 27.36 13.42 4.49
N GLY A 128 27.61 12.22 5.03
CA GLY A 128 28.89 11.50 4.95
C GLY A 128 29.09 10.68 3.68
N GLY A 129 28.21 10.79 2.68
CA GLY A 129 28.31 10.07 1.41
C GLY A 129 27.78 8.63 1.42
N LEU A 130 27.21 8.16 2.53
CA LEU A 130 26.65 6.81 2.61
C LEU A 130 25.30 6.72 1.91
N ARG A 131 24.99 5.52 1.41
CA ARG A 131 23.68 5.18 0.85
C ARG A 131 22.77 4.74 1.99
N VAL A 132 21.52 5.19 1.96
CA VAL A 132 20.53 4.89 3.01
C VAL A 132 19.24 4.45 2.36
N ALA A 133 18.76 3.28 2.77
CA ALA A 133 17.49 2.72 2.41
C ALA A 133 16.45 2.92 3.54
N GLY A 134 15.17 2.98 3.19
CA GLY A 134 14.09 3.12 4.15
C GLY A 134 13.04 2.02 4.05
N ALA A 135 12.50 1.57 5.19
CA ALA A 135 11.36 0.68 5.23
C ALA A 135 10.28 1.21 6.20
N LYS A 136 9.00 1.10 5.81
CA LYS A 136 7.88 1.19 6.75
C LYS A 136 7.28 -0.19 6.99
N SER A 137 7.62 -0.78 8.13
CA SER A 137 7.20 -2.13 8.52
C SER A 137 6.15 -2.13 9.65
N SER A 138 5.25 -1.14 9.70
CA SER A 138 4.16 -1.13 10.68
C SER A 138 2.92 -0.37 10.23
N GLY A 139 1.76 -0.80 10.72
CA GLY A 139 0.48 -0.13 10.54
C GLY A 139 -0.13 -0.34 9.15
N VAL A 140 -0.78 0.71 8.66
CA VAL A 140 -1.33 0.77 7.30
C VAL A 140 -0.26 1.32 6.35
N ALA A 141 -0.19 0.80 5.13
CA ALA A 141 0.71 1.33 4.11
C ALA A 141 0.33 2.77 3.69
N LEU A 142 0.88 3.76 4.39
CA LEU A 142 0.75 5.17 4.05
C LEU A 142 1.81 5.59 3.04
N LEU A 143 1.39 5.84 1.80
CA LEU A 143 2.27 6.34 0.75
C LEU A 143 2.94 7.68 1.13
N ASN A 144 2.26 8.52 1.91
CA ASN A 144 2.82 9.79 2.34
C ASN A 144 4.05 9.63 3.24
N GLU A 145 4.07 8.62 4.13
CA GLU A 145 5.24 8.37 4.97
C GLU A 145 6.43 7.91 4.12
N LEU A 146 6.19 7.02 3.14
CA LEU A 146 7.24 6.58 2.22
C LEU A 146 7.81 7.76 1.41
N ARG A 147 6.93 8.65 0.91
CA ARG A 147 7.33 9.87 0.20
C ARG A 147 8.15 10.81 1.08
N CYS A 148 7.80 10.97 2.35
CA CYS A 148 8.59 11.80 3.28
C CYS A 148 10.01 11.26 3.46
N LEU A 149 10.18 9.95 3.57
CA LEU A 149 11.51 9.33 3.70
C LEU A 149 12.32 9.48 2.40
N SER A 150 11.70 9.25 1.25
CA SER A 150 12.33 9.42 -0.07
C SER A 150 12.77 10.88 -0.28
N ALA A 151 11.90 11.85 0.03
CA ALA A 151 12.22 13.27 -0.05
C ALA A 151 13.35 13.72 0.90
N THR A 152 13.67 12.92 1.92
CA THR A 152 14.79 13.17 2.84
C THR A 152 16.13 12.68 2.27
N GLY A 153 16.12 11.96 1.14
CA GLY A 153 17.31 11.47 0.47
C GLY A 153 17.58 9.98 0.65
N ALA A 154 16.62 9.21 1.19
CA ALA A 154 16.69 7.75 1.12
C ALA A 154 16.58 7.29 -0.33
N GLU A 155 17.46 6.37 -0.74
CA GLU A 155 17.65 5.99 -2.13
C GLU A 155 16.54 5.10 -2.68
N LEU A 156 16.05 4.19 -1.83
CA LEU A 156 14.82 3.45 -2.06
C LEU A 156 14.08 3.35 -0.74
N VAL A 157 12.77 3.50 -0.82
CA VAL A 157 11.87 3.39 0.32
C VAL A 157 10.75 2.43 -0.03
N LEU A 158 10.62 1.37 0.76
CA LEU A 158 9.61 0.34 0.58
C LEU A 158 8.70 0.26 1.81
N GLY A 159 7.51 -0.28 1.64
CA GLY A 159 6.56 -0.54 2.71
C GLY A 159 5.73 -1.78 2.43
N PHE A 160 4.79 -2.07 3.33
CA PHE A 160 4.01 -3.31 3.23
C PHE A 160 3.13 -3.44 1.98
N ALA A 161 2.72 -2.33 1.35
CA ALA A 161 2.01 -2.38 0.07
C ALA A 161 2.85 -3.04 -1.04
N ASP A 162 4.17 -2.85 -1.02
CA ASP A 162 5.10 -3.44 -2.00
C ASP A 162 5.21 -4.96 -1.83
N GLY A 163 4.99 -5.46 -0.61
CA GLY A 163 4.93 -6.88 -0.28
C GLY A 163 3.53 -7.50 -0.31
N TRP A 164 2.55 -6.80 -0.90
CA TRP A 164 1.14 -7.23 -0.92
C TRP A 164 0.50 -7.41 0.46
N LEU A 165 0.92 -6.58 1.42
CA LEU A 165 0.36 -6.57 2.77
C LEU A 165 -0.24 -5.18 3.07
N PRO A 166 -1.55 -4.99 2.92
CA PRO A 166 -2.20 -3.68 3.08
C PRO A 166 -2.16 -3.15 4.53
N THR A 167 -2.08 -4.04 5.51
CA THR A 167 -2.10 -3.70 6.94
C THR A 167 -1.38 -4.75 7.78
N THR A 168 -0.84 -4.34 8.93
CA THR A 168 -0.35 -5.26 9.97
C THR A 168 -1.46 -5.88 10.83
N CYS A 169 -2.73 -5.60 10.54
CA CYS A 169 -3.86 -6.27 11.19
C CYS A 169 -4.05 -7.66 10.57
N GLY A 170 -3.31 -8.67 11.05
CA GLY A 170 -3.34 -9.98 10.38
C GLY A 170 -2.54 -11.07 11.06
N ASN A 171 -2.00 -11.97 10.23
CA ASN A 171 -1.15 -13.06 10.66
C ASN A 171 0.26 -12.53 10.96
N LEU A 172 0.76 -12.80 12.18
CA LEU A 172 2.09 -12.34 12.61
C LEU A 172 3.23 -12.93 11.77
N ASN A 173 3.14 -14.21 11.39
CA ASN A 173 4.15 -14.85 10.55
C ASN A 173 4.21 -14.19 9.18
N GLU A 174 3.06 -13.88 8.59
CA GLU A 174 3.00 -13.17 7.30
C GLU A 174 3.63 -11.78 7.38
N ILE A 175 3.37 -11.03 8.46
CA ILE A 175 3.97 -9.71 8.68
C ILE A 175 5.49 -9.81 8.75
N VAL A 176 6.01 -10.81 9.49
CA VAL A 176 7.44 -11.06 9.59
C VAL A 176 8.02 -11.44 8.23
N GLU A 177 7.38 -12.38 7.52
CA GLU A 177 7.89 -12.87 6.24
C GLU A 177 7.93 -11.78 5.16
N VAL A 178 6.91 -10.92 5.13
CA VAL A 178 6.88 -9.75 4.24
C VAL A 178 7.94 -8.73 4.64
N SER A 179 8.13 -8.49 5.94
CA SER A 179 9.18 -7.58 6.43
C SER A 179 10.58 -8.05 6.01
N LEU A 180 10.85 -9.34 6.12
CA LEU A 180 12.13 -9.94 5.70
C LEU A 180 12.31 -9.87 4.17
N GLY A 181 11.23 -10.05 3.40
CA GLY A 181 11.23 -9.84 1.95
C GLY A 181 11.61 -8.41 1.58
N ILE A 182 10.99 -7.41 2.24
CA ILE A 182 11.30 -5.99 2.03
C ILE A 182 12.77 -5.69 2.38
N LEU A 183 13.26 -6.13 3.54
CA LEU A 183 14.65 -5.90 3.94
C LEU A 183 15.63 -6.53 2.95
N HIS A 184 15.33 -7.74 2.47
CA HIS A 184 16.14 -8.38 1.44
C HIS A 184 16.18 -7.55 0.14
N GLU A 185 15.05 -6.99 -0.28
CA GLU A 185 14.99 -6.15 -1.48
C GLU A 185 15.81 -4.87 -1.31
N LEU A 186 15.75 -4.24 -0.13
CA LEU A 186 16.57 -3.06 0.16
C LEU A 186 18.07 -3.37 0.13
N ASN A 187 18.49 -4.54 0.62
CA ASN A 187 19.91 -4.94 0.60
C ASN A 187 20.47 -5.18 -0.80
N LYS A 188 19.63 -5.34 -1.84
CA LYS A 188 20.10 -5.41 -3.23
C LYS A 188 20.65 -4.09 -3.75
N MET A 189 20.41 -2.97 -3.05
CA MET A 189 21.02 -1.70 -3.43
C MET A 189 22.55 -1.74 -3.33
N ASP A 190 23.11 -2.49 -2.39
CA ASP A 190 24.55 -2.61 -2.20
C ASP A 190 25.24 -3.53 -3.25
N SER A 191 24.48 -4.05 -4.22
CA SER A 191 24.94 -4.95 -5.29
C SER A 191 25.29 -4.21 -6.58
#